data_AF-A0A975KSC0-F1
#
_entry.id   AF-A0A975KSC0-F1
#
_cell.length_a   1.000
_cell.length_b   1.000
_cell.length_c   1.000
_cell.angle_alpha   90.00
_cell.angle_beta   90.00
_cell.angle_gamma   90.00
#
_symmetry.space_group_name_H-M   'P 1'
#
loop_
_entity.id
_entity.type
_entity.pdbx_description
1 polymer ?
#
loop_
_entity_poly.entity_id
_entity_poly.type
_entity_poly.pdbx_seq_one_letter_code
_entity_poly.pdbx_strand_id
1 'polypeptide(L)'
;MRKYLVLLTILSILALAACGKTEKSTEKPVDNGENNSEFETTGNKTAGSEQGLKLQVIKGDAEVGVTVENNELYSELDKIIQENPDMGAAGDFSLYVVDTLHDEEGNSKLVILGINRLPVAIKNFEFNYTLGNKDEEFVWEKQPVEMKEEIAGILQPNSALPIVLPLTDEQKMLVKSLKEGNIVMSIEDFKYEEVK
;
A
#
# COMPACT_ATOMS: atom_id res chain seq x y z
N MET A 1 -5.08 -0.62 57.50
CA MET A 1 -6.03 0.21 58.28
C MET A 1 -6.21 1.52 57.53
N ARG A 2 -7.35 2.07 57.13
CA ARG A 2 -8.82 1.83 57.17
C ARG A 2 -9.33 2.43 55.83
N LYS A 3 -10.08 1.70 55.00
CA LYS A 3 -11.56 1.64 54.91
C LYS A 3 -12.23 3.00 54.70
N TYR A 4 -12.89 3.20 53.55
CA TYR A 4 -14.28 3.67 53.26
C TYR A 4 -14.44 3.55 51.72
N LEU A 5 -15.24 2.70 51.06
CA LEU A 5 -16.62 2.18 51.20
C LEU A 5 -17.71 3.25 51.14
N VAL A 6 -18.23 3.51 49.93
CA VAL A 6 -19.64 3.81 49.52
C VAL A 6 -19.62 3.62 47.98
N LEU A 7 -20.21 2.64 47.29
CA LEU A 7 -21.54 2.00 47.25
C LEU A 7 -22.72 2.97 47.05
N LEU A 8 -23.07 3.25 45.79
CA LEU A 8 -24.44 3.60 45.42
C LEU A 8 -24.79 3.03 44.04
N THR A 9 -25.58 1.97 44.12
CA THR A 9 -26.34 1.31 43.06
C THR A 9 -27.36 2.25 42.43
N ILE A 10 -27.47 2.25 41.09
CA ILE A 10 -28.77 2.46 40.43
C ILE A 10 -28.95 1.37 39.37
N LEU A 11 -29.86 0.47 39.72
CA LEU A 11 -30.50 -0.52 38.89
C LEU A 11 -31.52 0.18 37.99
N SER A 12 -31.47 -0.05 36.67
CA SER A 12 -32.65 0.10 35.80
C SER A 12 -32.48 -0.83 34.60
N ILE A 13 -33.15 -1.97 34.72
CA ILE A 13 -33.45 -2.95 33.67
C ILE A 13 -34.47 -2.29 32.72
N LEU A 14 -34.30 -2.42 31.41
CA LEU A 14 -35.43 -2.71 30.52
C LEU A 14 -34.92 -3.45 29.27
N ALA A 15 -35.40 -4.67 29.11
CA ALA A 15 -35.16 -5.55 27.99
C ALA A 15 -36.12 -5.24 26.84
N LEU A 16 -35.66 -5.39 25.59
CA LEU A 16 -36.49 -5.98 24.53
C LEU A 16 -35.63 -6.88 23.66
N ALA A 17 -35.96 -8.17 23.72
CA ALA A 17 -35.60 -9.16 22.73
C ALA A 17 -36.46 -8.95 21.47
N ALA A 18 -35.85 -9.08 20.30
CA ALA A 18 -36.56 -9.49 19.09
C ALA A 18 -35.63 -10.42 18.30
N CYS A 19 -35.89 -11.73 18.44
CA CYS A 19 -35.44 -12.73 17.49
C CYS A 19 -36.18 -12.56 16.17
N GLY A 20 -35.44 -12.54 15.06
CA GLY A 20 -35.97 -12.80 13.73
C GLY A 20 -35.16 -13.94 13.10
N LYS A 21 -35.62 -15.18 13.29
CA LYS A 21 -35.28 -16.37 12.47
C LYS A 21 -36.52 -16.68 11.65
N THR A 22 -36.36 -16.86 10.33
CA THR A 22 -37.19 -17.60 9.34
C THR A 22 -36.56 -17.26 7.97
N GLU A 23 -36.20 -18.13 7.04
CA GLU A 23 -36.64 -19.49 6.71
C GLU A 23 -35.52 -20.21 5.93
N LYS A 24 -35.37 -21.51 6.20
CA LYS A 24 -34.59 -22.46 5.42
C LYS A 24 -35.59 -23.19 4.53
N SER A 25 -35.48 -23.07 3.21
CA SER A 25 -36.22 -23.96 2.29
C SER A 25 -35.22 -24.93 1.66
N THR A 26 -35.37 -26.19 2.03
CA THR A 26 -34.72 -27.36 1.42
C THR A 26 -35.80 -28.02 0.58
N GLU A 27 -35.50 -28.38 -0.68
CA GLU A 27 -35.91 -29.65 -1.32
C GLU A 27 -35.53 -29.70 -2.82
N LYS A 28 -34.69 -30.69 -3.17
CA LYS A 28 -34.58 -31.37 -4.49
C LYS A 28 -35.75 -32.41 -4.57
N PRO A 29 -36.10 -33.13 -5.69
CA PRO A 29 -35.21 -33.68 -6.75
C PRO A 29 -35.84 -33.92 -8.18
N VAL A 30 -35.07 -34.63 -9.04
CA VAL A 30 -35.48 -35.58 -10.13
C VAL A 30 -35.35 -35.15 -11.61
N ASP A 31 -34.22 -35.56 -12.20
CA ASP A 31 -34.03 -36.51 -13.34
C ASP A 31 -34.07 -36.11 -14.84
N ASN A 32 -33.01 -36.60 -15.50
CA ASN A 32 -32.76 -37.05 -16.88
C ASN A 32 -33.03 -36.18 -18.12
N GLY A 33 -31.97 -36.07 -18.94
CA GLY A 33 -32.06 -35.81 -20.37
C GLY A 33 -30.72 -35.37 -20.97
N GLU A 34 -29.96 -36.32 -21.50
CA GLU A 34 -28.89 -36.06 -22.48
C GLU A 34 -29.42 -35.17 -23.61
N ASN A 35 -28.63 -34.17 -24.00
CA ASN A 35 -28.40 -33.82 -25.41
C ASN A 35 -27.27 -32.80 -25.53
N ASN A 36 -26.23 -33.18 -26.25
CA ASN A 36 -25.20 -32.30 -26.76
C ASN A 36 -25.82 -31.19 -27.59
N SER A 37 -25.60 -29.94 -27.17
CA SER A 37 -25.65 -28.78 -28.04
C SER A 37 -24.56 -27.80 -27.59
N GLU A 38 -23.56 -27.67 -28.44
CA GLU A 38 -22.51 -26.67 -28.39
C GLU A 38 -23.12 -25.26 -28.46
N PHE A 39 -23.10 -24.57 -27.31
CA PHE A 39 -23.09 -23.10 -27.21
C PHE A 39 -22.76 -22.71 -25.75
N GLU A 40 -21.49 -22.47 -25.44
CA GLU A 40 -21.10 -21.83 -24.18
C GLU A 40 -20.32 -20.54 -24.46
N THR A 41 -21.11 -19.46 -24.48
CA THR A 41 -20.86 -18.17 -23.84
C THR A 41 -19.44 -17.87 -23.38
N THR A 42 -18.81 -16.99 -24.15
CA THR A 42 -17.97 -15.88 -23.68
C THR A 42 -18.19 -15.53 -22.22
N GLY A 43 -17.25 -15.96 -21.38
CA GLY A 43 -17.18 -15.59 -19.98
C GLY A 43 -15.74 -15.77 -19.53
N ASN A 44 -14.89 -14.81 -19.88
CA ASN A 44 -13.53 -14.71 -19.36
C ASN A 44 -13.60 -14.45 -17.85
N LYS A 45 -13.84 -15.50 -17.07
CA LYS A 45 -13.56 -15.52 -15.64
C LYS A 45 -12.05 -15.71 -15.49
N THR A 46 -11.30 -14.62 -15.69
CA THR A 46 -10.07 -14.48 -14.91
C THR A 46 -10.53 -14.08 -13.52
N ALA A 47 -10.83 -15.11 -12.73
CA ALA A 47 -10.96 -15.01 -11.29
C ALA A 47 -9.71 -14.31 -10.75
N GLY A 48 -9.92 -13.33 -9.87
CA GLY A 48 -8.85 -12.64 -9.16
C GLY A 48 -7.97 -13.65 -8.43
N SER A 49 -6.80 -13.92 -9.02
CA SER A 49 -5.74 -14.68 -8.40
C SER A 49 -4.91 -13.73 -7.55
N GLU A 50 -4.73 -14.07 -6.27
CA GLU A 50 -3.49 -14.01 -5.48
C GLU A 50 -2.21 -13.56 -6.24
N GLN A 51 -2.17 -12.33 -6.74
CA GLN A 51 -1.00 -11.80 -7.45
C GLN A 51 -0.17 -11.02 -6.43
N GLY A 52 0.91 -11.66 -5.97
CA GLY A 52 1.93 -11.03 -5.13
C GLY A 52 2.45 -9.74 -5.76
N LEU A 53 2.90 -8.83 -4.91
CA LEU A 53 3.46 -7.55 -5.31
C LEU A 53 4.64 -7.73 -6.28
N LYS A 54 4.73 -6.88 -7.30
CA LYS A 54 5.83 -6.89 -8.28
C LYS A 54 6.57 -5.58 -8.30
N LEU A 55 7.90 -5.63 -8.41
CA LEU A 55 8.69 -4.43 -8.63
C LEU A 55 8.58 -3.97 -10.09
N GLN A 56 8.39 -2.67 -10.27
CA GLN A 56 8.47 -1.97 -11.54
C GLN A 56 9.76 -1.13 -11.57
N VAL A 57 10.58 -1.34 -12.59
CA VAL A 57 11.64 -0.40 -12.96
C VAL A 57 10.97 0.85 -13.52
N ILE A 58 11.33 2.03 -13.01
CA ILE A 58 10.72 3.28 -13.52
C ILE A 58 11.13 3.47 -14.99
N LYS A 59 10.21 4.02 -15.78
CA LYS A 59 10.38 4.16 -17.24
C LYS A 59 11.68 4.87 -17.61
N GLY A 60 12.02 5.97 -16.94
CA GLY A 60 13.25 6.72 -17.22
C GLY A 60 14.52 5.91 -17.04
N ASP A 61 14.57 5.04 -16.03
CA ASP A 61 15.72 4.15 -15.79
C ASP A 61 15.77 3.02 -16.82
N ALA A 62 14.62 2.42 -17.13
CA ALA A 62 14.52 1.37 -18.13
C ALA A 62 14.96 1.84 -19.53
N GLU A 63 14.66 3.09 -19.89
CA GLU A 63 15.07 3.70 -21.16
C GLU A 63 16.59 3.85 -21.31
N VAL A 64 17.33 3.97 -20.21
CA VAL A 64 18.81 3.97 -20.20
C VAL A 64 19.41 2.58 -19.95
N GLY A 65 18.58 1.54 -19.98
CA GLY A 65 19.01 0.14 -19.92
C GLY A 65 19.16 -0.42 -18.50
N VAL A 66 18.62 0.26 -17.48
CA VAL A 66 18.57 -0.29 -16.12
C VAL A 66 17.54 -1.42 -16.05
N THR A 67 17.91 -2.50 -15.37
CA THR A 67 17.06 -3.65 -15.07
C THR A 67 17.24 -4.05 -13.60
N VAL A 68 16.39 -4.96 -13.11
CA VAL A 68 16.52 -5.49 -11.74
C VAL A 68 17.86 -6.23 -11.56
N GLU A 69 18.33 -6.91 -12.60
CA GLU A 69 19.53 -7.75 -12.55
C GLU A 69 20.83 -6.95 -12.61
N ASN A 70 20.81 -5.75 -13.20
CA ASN A 70 22.03 -4.95 -13.44
C ASN A 70 22.17 -3.74 -12.50
N ASN A 71 21.21 -3.52 -11.60
CA ASN A 71 21.19 -2.40 -10.70
C ASN A 71 20.95 -2.83 -9.25
N GLU A 72 21.85 -2.40 -8.36
CA GLU A 72 21.85 -2.81 -6.95
C GLU A 72 20.60 -2.36 -6.19
N LEU A 73 20.12 -1.14 -6.44
CA LEU A 73 18.89 -0.63 -5.82
C LEU A 73 17.69 -1.51 -6.20
N TYR A 74 17.49 -1.78 -7.49
CA TYR A 74 16.35 -2.59 -7.92
C TYR A 74 16.44 -4.04 -7.44
N SER A 75 17.64 -4.63 -7.42
CA SER A 75 17.85 -5.99 -6.90
C SER A 75 17.46 -6.11 -5.41
N GLU A 76 17.86 -5.14 -4.58
CA GLU A 76 17.51 -5.15 -3.15
C GLU A 76 16.01 -4.90 -2.93
N LEU A 77 15.41 -3.98 -3.70
CA LEU A 77 13.97 -3.74 -3.63
C LEU A 77 13.15 -4.96 -4.05
N ASP A 78 13.59 -5.69 -5.07
CA ASP A 78 12.90 -6.91 -5.51
C ASP A 78 12.95 -7.95 -4.40
N LYS A 79 14.10 -8.14 -3.77
CA LYS A 79 14.24 -9.04 -2.61
C LYS A 79 13.30 -8.66 -1.47
N ILE A 80 13.21 -7.38 -1.11
CA ILE A 80 12.27 -6.90 -0.08
C ILE A 80 10.82 -7.26 -0.44
N ILE A 81 10.44 -7.11 -1.71
CA ILE A 81 9.11 -7.44 -2.23
C ILE A 81 8.86 -8.95 -2.22
N GLN A 82 9.84 -9.77 -2.62
CA GLN A 82 9.72 -11.24 -2.58
C GLN A 82 9.57 -11.76 -1.14
N GLU A 83 10.24 -11.12 -0.18
CA GLU A 83 10.11 -11.45 1.25
C GLU A 83 8.78 -10.96 1.85
N ASN A 84 8.17 -9.92 1.27
CA ASN A 84 6.96 -9.27 1.76
C ASN A 84 5.92 -9.06 0.63
N PRO A 85 5.40 -10.13 0.01
CA PRO A 85 4.56 -10.03 -1.19
C PRO A 85 3.20 -9.36 -0.93
N ASP A 86 2.80 -9.23 0.34
CA ASP A 86 1.55 -8.64 0.80
C ASP A 86 1.71 -7.20 1.31
N MET A 87 2.89 -6.58 1.13
CA MET A 87 3.15 -5.20 1.57
C MET A 87 2.16 -4.18 0.95
N GLY A 88 1.77 -3.18 1.75
CA GLY A 88 0.81 -2.14 1.38
C GLY A 88 -0.62 -2.45 1.82
N ALA A 89 -1.43 -1.40 1.98
CA ALA A 89 -2.82 -1.53 2.39
C ALA A 89 -3.70 -1.91 1.20
N ALA A 90 -4.53 -2.95 1.34
CA ALA A 90 -5.41 -3.39 0.26
C ALA A 90 -6.39 -2.28 -0.18
N GLY A 91 -6.51 -2.08 -1.49
CA GLY A 91 -7.39 -1.06 -2.05
C GLY A 91 -6.88 0.38 -1.90
N ASP A 92 -5.59 0.57 -1.62
CA ASP A 92 -4.99 1.88 -1.40
C ASP A 92 -3.62 2.04 -2.10
N PHE A 93 -3.11 3.27 -2.13
CA PHE A 93 -1.71 3.55 -2.41
C PHE A 93 -0.94 3.71 -1.10
N SER A 94 0.16 2.99 -0.94
CA SER A 94 0.95 3.00 0.31
C SER A 94 2.39 3.39 0.04
N LEU A 95 3.02 4.02 1.03
CA LEU A 95 4.46 4.24 1.05
C LEU A 95 5.11 3.33 2.09
N TYR A 96 6.29 2.82 1.74
CA TYR A 96 7.14 2.06 2.65
C TYR A 96 8.56 2.61 2.58
N VAL A 97 9.08 3.13 3.69
CA VAL A 97 10.45 3.61 3.77
C VAL A 97 11.40 2.42 3.81
N VAL A 98 12.34 2.36 2.86
CA VAL A 98 13.28 1.25 2.72
C VAL A 98 14.55 1.54 3.49
N ASP A 99 15.36 2.48 2.98
CA ASP A 99 16.65 2.83 3.56
C ASP A 99 17.14 4.19 3.00
N THR A 100 18.28 4.64 3.50
CA THR A 100 19.08 5.72 2.94
C THR A 100 20.23 5.19 2.09
N LEU A 101 20.37 5.72 0.88
CA LEU A 101 21.51 5.44 0.00
C LEU A 101 22.42 6.67 -0.13
N HIS A 102 23.64 6.44 -0.60
CA HIS A 102 24.59 7.50 -0.92
C HIS A 102 24.99 7.35 -2.39
N ASP A 103 25.03 8.45 -3.14
CA ASP A 103 25.63 8.42 -4.48
C ASP A 103 27.16 8.57 -4.42
N GLU A 104 27.80 8.50 -5.59
CA GLU A 104 29.26 8.58 -5.72
C GLU A 104 29.85 9.88 -5.19
N GLU A 105 29.06 10.95 -5.16
CA GLU A 105 29.44 12.27 -4.62
C GLU A 105 29.21 12.36 -3.09
N GLY A 106 28.64 11.32 -2.48
CA GLY A 106 28.32 11.26 -1.05
C GLY A 106 27.01 11.94 -0.67
N ASN A 107 26.17 12.32 -1.65
CA ASN A 107 24.84 12.87 -1.37
C ASN A 107 23.92 11.74 -0.91
N SER A 108 23.25 11.93 0.23
CA SER A 108 22.32 10.92 0.73
C SER A 108 20.94 11.10 0.14
N LYS A 109 20.25 9.98 -0.07
CA LYS A 109 18.90 9.91 -0.62
C LYS A 109 18.08 8.97 0.24
N LEU A 110 16.83 9.30 0.49
CA LEU A 110 15.87 8.37 1.08
C LEU A 110 15.19 7.58 -0.04
N VAL A 111 15.15 6.27 0.11
CA VAL A 111 14.43 5.36 -0.79
C VAL A 111 13.12 4.97 -0.15
N ILE A 112 12.03 5.19 -0.88
CA ILE A 112 10.67 4.84 -0.49
C ILE A 112 10.09 3.96 -1.58
N LEU A 113 9.41 2.88 -1.23
CA LEU A 113 8.57 2.13 -2.16
C LEU A 113 7.17 2.74 -2.21
N GLY A 114 6.75 3.19 -3.39
CA GLY A 114 5.36 3.53 -3.68
C GLY A 114 4.62 2.29 -4.19
N ILE A 115 3.58 1.88 -3.48
CA ILE A 115 2.91 0.58 -3.67
C ILE A 115 1.48 0.83 -4.11
N ASN A 116 1.12 0.32 -5.29
CA ASN A 116 -0.24 0.37 -5.81
C ASN A 116 -1.00 -0.92 -5.49
N ARG A 117 -1.88 -0.86 -4.48
CA ARG A 117 -2.89 -1.89 -4.18
C ARG A 117 -4.30 -1.47 -4.58
N LEU A 118 -4.44 -0.39 -5.34
CA LEU A 118 -5.70 -0.02 -5.96
C LEU A 118 -6.10 -1.09 -7.00
N PRO A 119 -7.40 -1.26 -7.28
CA PRO A 119 -7.85 -2.20 -8.32
C PRO A 119 -7.60 -1.69 -9.75
N VAL A 120 -6.93 -0.55 -9.91
CA VAL A 120 -6.74 0.14 -11.18
C VAL A 120 -5.28 0.49 -11.41
N ALA A 121 -4.87 0.53 -12.68
CA ALA A 121 -3.57 1.06 -13.07
C ALA A 121 -3.61 2.59 -12.99
N ILE A 122 -2.54 3.18 -12.46
CA ILE A 122 -2.44 4.62 -12.25
C ILE A 122 -1.23 5.21 -12.96
N LYS A 123 -1.30 6.50 -13.27
CA LYS A 123 -0.21 7.30 -13.81
C LYS A 123 -0.35 8.76 -13.36
N ASN A 124 0.66 9.59 -13.62
CA ASN A 124 0.65 11.02 -13.29
C ASN A 124 0.18 11.26 -11.85
N PHE A 125 0.79 10.54 -10.90
CA PHE A 125 0.36 10.60 -9.51
C PHE A 125 1.23 11.56 -8.70
N GLU A 126 0.59 12.27 -7.78
CA GLU A 126 1.21 13.27 -6.93
C GLU A 126 0.65 13.20 -5.51
N PHE A 127 1.44 13.62 -4.54
CA PHE A 127 1.03 13.75 -3.15
C PHE A 127 1.97 14.67 -2.37
N ASN A 128 1.51 15.10 -1.19
CA ASN A 128 2.32 15.78 -0.20
C ASN A 128 2.78 14.77 0.85
N TYR A 129 4.10 14.62 1.00
CA TYR A 129 4.73 13.69 1.93
C TYR A 129 5.21 14.41 3.19
N THR A 130 4.84 13.89 4.35
CA THR A 130 5.38 14.33 5.63
C THR A 130 6.12 13.18 6.28
N LEU A 131 7.35 13.46 6.72
CA LEU A 131 8.18 12.54 7.50
C LEU A 131 8.82 13.32 8.65
N GLY A 132 8.59 12.87 9.87
CA GLY A 132 9.17 13.48 11.05
C GLY A 132 9.03 12.58 12.26
N ASN A 133 9.16 13.19 13.44
CA ASN A 133 8.92 12.52 14.70
C ASN A 133 7.67 13.08 15.41
N LYS A 134 7.29 12.43 16.52
CA LYS A 134 6.17 12.84 17.38
C LYS A 134 6.41 14.15 18.14
N ASP A 135 7.64 14.65 18.15
CA ASP A 135 8.03 15.91 18.76
C ASP A 135 7.97 17.08 17.76
N GLU A 136 7.35 16.87 16.59
CA GLU A 136 7.17 17.84 15.50
C GLU A 136 8.48 18.31 14.85
N GLU A 137 9.54 17.52 14.94
CA GLU A 137 10.76 17.71 14.13
C GLU A 137 10.62 16.95 12.81
N PHE A 138 10.61 17.68 11.70
CA PHE A 138 10.34 17.14 10.38
C PHE A 138 11.59 17.02 9.52
N VAL A 139 11.79 15.85 8.93
CA VAL A 139 12.67 15.69 7.76
C VAL A 139 12.05 16.45 6.59
N TRP A 140 10.76 16.23 6.37
CA TRP A 140 9.94 16.98 5.43
C TRP A 140 8.56 17.21 6.03
N GLU A 141 8.04 18.40 5.81
CA GLU A 141 6.65 18.76 6.09
C GLU A 141 5.97 19.08 4.76
N LYS A 142 4.99 18.26 4.36
CA LYS A 142 4.21 18.43 3.12
C LYS A 142 5.08 18.60 1.87
N GLN A 143 6.17 17.84 1.77
CA GLN A 143 7.03 17.84 0.60
C GLN A 143 6.24 17.34 -0.61
N PRO A 144 6.07 18.15 -1.68
CA PRO A 144 5.41 17.68 -2.88
C PRO A 144 6.26 16.61 -3.56
N VAL A 145 5.62 15.51 -3.93
CA VAL A 145 6.18 14.41 -4.71
C VAL A 145 5.31 14.23 -5.95
N GLU A 146 5.93 14.25 -7.13
CA GLU A 146 5.24 14.13 -8.41
C GLU A 146 5.91 13.03 -9.25
N MET A 147 5.11 12.06 -9.69
CA MET A 147 5.54 10.92 -10.49
C MET A 147 4.80 10.93 -11.83
N LYS A 148 5.39 11.64 -12.79
CA LYS A 148 4.85 11.80 -14.15
C LYS A 148 4.97 10.51 -14.95
N GLU A 149 4.00 10.22 -15.83
CA GLU A 149 3.99 9.04 -16.70
C GLU A 149 5.27 8.92 -17.53
N GLU A 150 5.84 10.05 -17.99
CA GLU A 150 7.04 10.04 -18.81
C GLU A 150 8.26 9.48 -18.08
N ILE A 151 8.31 9.62 -16.74
CA ILE A 151 9.43 9.19 -15.90
C ILE A 151 9.10 7.89 -15.18
N ALA A 152 7.93 7.80 -14.57
CA ALA A 152 7.50 6.67 -13.76
C ALA A 152 6.96 5.50 -14.60
N GLY A 153 6.36 5.80 -15.75
CA GLY A 153 5.50 4.88 -16.49
C GLY A 153 4.12 4.74 -15.85
N ILE A 154 3.38 3.71 -16.28
CA ILE A 154 2.07 3.34 -15.72
C ILE A 154 2.31 2.32 -14.61
N LEU A 155 1.86 2.63 -13.38
CA LEU A 155 1.96 1.73 -12.23
C LEU A 155 0.73 0.82 -12.16
N GLN A 156 0.93 -0.47 -12.44
CA GLN A 156 -0.13 -1.47 -12.52
C GLN A 156 -0.69 -1.84 -11.12
N PRO A 157 -1.90 -2.43 -11.02
CA PRO A 157 -2.34 -3.06 -9.78
C PRO A 157 -1.33 -4.10 -9.28
N ASN A 158 -1.14 -4.19 -7.96
CA ASN A 158 -0.18 -5.09 -7.32
C ASN A 158 1.26 -4.88 -7.82
N SER A 159 1.64 -3.63 -8.04
CA SER A 159 3.03 -3.28 -8.34
C SER A 159 3.55 -2.16 -7.44
N ALA A 160 4.86 -2.09 -7.31
CA ALA A 160 5.55 -1.05 -6.56
C ALA A 160 6.70 -0.48 -7.39
N LEU A 161 7.05 0.78 -7.15
CA LEU A 161 8.22 1.42 -7.73
C LEU A 161 9.01 2.20 -6.67
N PRO A 162 10.30 2.47 -6.89
CA PRO A 162 11.07 3.35 -6.02
C PRO A 162 10.74 4.83 -6.25
N ILE A 163 10.64 5.55 -5.14
CA ILE A 163 10.63 7.01 -5.07
C ILE A 163 11.88 7.40 -4.28
N VAL A 164 12.75 8.19 -4.90
CA VAL A 164 14.05 8.58 -4.34
C VAL A 164 14.04 10.08 -4.06
N LEU A 165 14.15 10.46 -2.79
CA LEU A 165 14.14 11.86 -2.35
C LEU A 165 15.52 12.27 -1.84
N PRO A 166 16.11 13.39 -2.31
CA PRO A 166 17.42 13.85 -1.85
C PRO A 166 17.34 14.38 -0.42
N LEU A 167 18.34 14.06 0.40
CA LEU A 167 18.44 14.53 1.78
C LEU A 167 19.52 15.61 1.91
N THR A 168 19.16 16.74 2.52
CA THR A 168 20.16 17.69 3.04
C THR A 168 20.91 17.11 4.24
N ASP A 169 22.05 17.70 4.61
CA ASP A 169 22.81 17.22 5.77
C ASP A 169 22.03 17.30 7.10
N GLU A 170 21.18 18.32 7.25
CA GLU A 170 20.27 18.44 8.38
C GLU A 170 19.24 17.31 8.40
N GLN A 171 18.60 17.05 7.25
CA GLN A 171 17.63 15.98 7.07
C GLN A 171 18.23 14.60 7.34
N LYS A 172 19.49 14.36 6.96
CA LYS A 172 20.20 13.10 7.27
C LYS A 172 20.29 12.85 8.77
N MET A 173 20.56 13.88 9.56
CA MET A 173 20.63 13.74 11.03
C MET A 173 19.25 13.43 11.61
N LEU A 174 18.21 14.08 11.10
CA LEU A 174 16.84 13.83 11.52
C LEU A 174 16.39 12.41 11.17
N VAL A 175 16.62 11.92 9.95
CA VAL A 175 16.31 10.54 9.56
C VAL A 175 16.98 9.52 10.50
N LYS A 176 18.24 9.76 10.90
CA LYS A 176 18.95 8.88 11.85
C LYS A 176 18.37 8.92 13.27
N SER A 177 17.64 9.97 13.63
CA SER A 177 16.96 10.09 14.93
C SER A 177 15.60 9.38 14.97
N LEU A 178 15.04 9.09 13.79
CA LEU A 178 13.79 8.36 13.65
C LEU A 178 13.96 6.90 14.09
N LYS A 179 13.05 6.44 14.93
CA LYS A 179 13.03 5.11 15.53
C LYS A 179 11.60 4.58 15.54
N GLU A 180 11.49 3.26 15.55
CA GLU A 180 10.19 2.63 15.74
C GLU A 180 9.52 3.18 17.02
N GLY A 181 8.27 3.63 16.88
CA GLY A 181 7.50 4.23 17.97
C GLY A 181 7.58 5.75 18.10
N ASN A 182 8.51 6.45 17.42
CA ASN A 182 8.55 7.92 17.38
C ASN A 182 8.32 8.52 15.98
N ILE A 183 8.22 7.70 14.93
CA ILE A 183 8.01 8.16 13.55
C ILE A 183 6.59 8.68 13.33
N VAL A 184 6.50 9.78 12.59
CA VAL A 184 5.27 10.32 11.99
C VAL A 184 5.46 10.31 10.49
N MET A 185 4.55 9.64 9.78
CA MET A 185 4.54 9.57 8.32
C MET A 185 3.12 9.78 7.82
N SER A 186 2.94 10.66 6.84
CA SER A 186 1.64 10.86 6.19
C SER A 186 1.79 11.19 4.71
N ILE A 187 0.72 10.86 3.99
CA ILE A 187 0.47 11.24 2.62
C ILE A 187 -0.79 12.09 2.63
N GLU A 188 -0.72 13.29 2.09
CA GLU A 188 -1.85 14.20 1.91
C GLU A 188 -2.06 14.46 0.42
N ASP A 189 -3.29 14.80 0.05
CA ASP A 189 -3.65 15.23 -1.30
C ASP A 189 -3.21 14.27 -2.42
N PHE A 190 -3.27 12.96 -2.17
CA PHE A 190 -2.94 11.96 -3.19
C PHE A 190 -3.90 12.09 -4.38
N LYS A 191 -3.35 12.39 -5.54
CA LYS A 191 -4.06 12.47 -6.83
C LYS A 191 -3.37 11.58 -7.83
N TYR A 192 -4.14 11.02 -8.75
CA TYR A 192 -3.65 10.18 -9.82
C TYR A 192 -4.61 10.21 -11.02
N GLU A 193 -4.10 9.81 -12.18
CA GLU A 193 -4.91 9.52 -13.35
C GLU A 193 -5.08 8.00 -13.49
N GLU A 194 -6.32 7.54 -13.61
CA GLU A 194 -6.64 6.15 -13.91
C GLU A 194 -6.44 5.86 -15.40
N VAL A 195 -5.78 4.74 -15.70
CA VAL A 195 -5.64 4.25 -17.08
C VAL A 195 -6.91 3.50 -17.48
N LYS A 196 -7.59 4.01 -18.52
CA LYS A 196 -8.85 3.46 -19.05
C LYS A 196 -8.64 2.44 -20.17
#